data_AF-A0A4Y2NDN9-F1
#
_entry.id   AF-A0A4Y2NDN9-F1
#
_cell.length_a   1.000
_cell.length_b   1.000
_cell.length_c   1.000
_cell.angle_alpha   90.00
_cell.angle_beta   90.00
_cell.angle_gamma   90.00
#
_symmetry.space_group_name_H-M   'P 1'
#
loop_
_entity.id
_entity.type
_entity.pdbx_description
1 polymer ?
#
loop_
_entity_poly.entity_id
_entity_poly.type
_entity_poly.pdbx_seq_one_letter_code
_entity_poly.pdbx_strand_id
1 'polypeptide(L)'
;MSKSVLNKKKSLKGNVTKIKDNVKDKLNGAEIQLYSKKCEQFLEDLSKIFDNILSNCEDEETDKFIEEQLSIQEDIDEIWLSINSQLIKPNSDTMSQHSNGENVKLPK
;
A
#
# COMPACT_ATOMS: atom_id res chain seq x y z
N MET A 1 -19.52 22.61 -3.82
CA MET A 1 -18.15 22.16 -3.47
C MET A 1 -17.10 23.26 -3.63
N SER A 2 -16.07 23.32 -2.77
CA SER A 2 -15.03 24.37 -2.84
C SER A 2 -13.88 24.01 -3.82
N LYS A 3 -13.34 25.01 -4.53
CA LYS A 3 -12.18 24.84 -5.43
C LYS A 3 -10.94 24.27 -4.71
N SER A 4 -10.79 24.60 -3.42
CA SER A 4 -9.67 24.11 -2.61
C SER A 4 -9.72 22.60 -2.42
N VAL A 5 -10.90 22.03 -2.12
CA VAL A 5 -11.09 20.58 -1.93
C VAL A 5 -10.83 19.82 -3.23
N LEU A 6 -11.32 20.33 -4.38
CA LEU A 6 -11.06 19.72 -5.68
C LEU A 6 -9.57 19.73 -6.06
N ASN A 7 -8.85 20.80 -5.72
CA ASN A 7 -7.41 20.88 -5.94
C ASN A 7 -6.65 19.90 -5.04
N LYS A 8 -7.06 19.75 -3.77
CA LYS A 8 -6.49 18.76 -2.85
C LYS A 8 -6.72 17.33 -3.38
N LYS A 9 -7.93 17.00 -3.85
CA LYS A 9 -8.23 15.70 -4.47
C LYS A 9 -7.31 15.41 -5.66
N LYS A 10 -7.17 16.37 -6.58
CA LYS A 10 -6.28 16.24 -7.75
C LYS A 10 -4.82 16.05 -7.33
N SER A 11 -4.37 16.80 -6.33
CA SER A 11 -3.01 16.66 -5.80
C SER A 11 -2.77 15.30 -5.16
N LEU A 12 -3.74 14.79 -4.38
CA LEU A 12 -3.67 13.46 -3.76
C LEU A 12 -3.55 12.39 -4.84
N LYS A 13 -4.46 12.37 -5.82
CA LYS A 13 -4.43 11.41 -6.93
C LYS A 13 -3.10 11.45 -7.68
N GLY A 14 -2.60 12.64 -8.01
CA GLY A 14 -1.32 12.79 -8.69
C GLY A 14 -0.13 12.29 -7.86
N ASN A 15 -0.17 12.44 -6.54
CA ASN A 15 0.88 11.92 -5.65
C ASN A 15 0.80 10.39 -5.51
N VAL A 16 -0.40 9.82 -5.41
CA VAL A 16 -0.63 8.37 -5.39
C VAL A 16 -0.08 7.73 -6.66
N THR A 17 -0.44 8.23 -7.85
CA THR A 17 0.05 7.70 -9.13
C THR A 17 1.58 7.75 -9.22
N LYS A 18 2.21 8.85 -8.80
CA LYS A 18 3.69 8.96 -8.81
C LYS A 18 4.36 7.91 -7.93
N ILE A 19 3.83 7.65 -6.74
CA ILE A 19 4.41 6.63 -5.86
C ILE A 19 4.14 5.23 -6.41
N LYS A 20 2.94 4.98 -6.96
CA LYS A 20 2.60 3.73 -7.64
C LYS A 20 3.60 3.36 -8.73
N ASP A 21 4.08 4.34 -9.49
CA ASP A 21 5.13 4.09 -10.48
C ASP A 21 6.50 3.81 -9.84
N ASN A 22 6.86 4.54 -8.77
CA ASN A 22 8.15 4.35 -8.09
C ASN A 22 8.28 3.00 -7.36
N VAL A 23 7.19 2.47 -6.80
CA VAL A 23 7.23 1.19 -6.04
C VAL A 23 7.30 -0.06 -6.93
N LYS A 24 7.21 0.11 -8.26
CA LYS A 24 7.49 -0.95 -9.24
C LYS A 24 8.96 -1.33 -9.27
N ASP A 25 9.84 -0.37 -8.92
CA ASP A 25 11.27 -0.60 -8.81
C ASP A 25 11.66 -1.15 -7.44
N LYS A 26 12.88 -1.70 -7.36
CA LYS A 26 13.44 -2.17 -6.09
C LYS A 26 13.76 -0.97 -5.20
N LEU A 27 13.09 -0.91 -4.06
CA LEU A 27 13.26 0.15 -3.08
C LEU A 27 14.41 -0.15 -2.12
N ASN A 28 15.10 0.90 -1.66
CA ASN A 28 15.99 0.81 -0.52
C ASN A 28 15.24 0.97 0.81
N GLY A 29 15.92 0.66 1.93
CA GLY A 29 15.27 0.69 3.26
C GLY A 29 14.72 2.06 3.67
N ALA A 30 15.35 3.17 3.25
CA ALA A 30 14.85 4.50 3.54
C ALA A 30 13.63 4.86 2.68
N GLU A 31 13.63 4.45 1.41
CA GLU A 31 12.48 4.62 0.50
C GLU A 31 11.26 3.83 0.99
N ILE A 32 11.47 2.59 1.45
CA ILE A 32 10.41 1.77 2.05
C ILE A 32 9.78 2.50 3.25
N GLN A 33 10.59 2.95 4.21
CA GLN A 33 10.07 3.67 5.38
C GLN A 33 9.35 4.97 4.99
N LEU A 34 9.89 5.70 4.01
CA LEU A 34 9.29 6.94 3.52
C LEU A 34 7.93 6.68 2.87
N TYR A 35 7.85 5.72 1.97
CA TYR A 35 6.63 5.42 1.24
C TYR A 35 5.57 4.77 2.11
N SER A 36 5.95 3.93 3.08
CA SER A 36 5.01 3.43 4.09
C SER A 36 4.32 4.57 4.85
N LYS A 37 5.10 5.54 5.37
CA LYS A 37 4.52 6.73 6.03
C LYS A 37 3.64 7.57 5.10
N LYS A 38 4.01 7.65 3.81
CA LYS A 38 3.19 8.37 2.83
C LYS A 38 1.86 7.66 2.54
N CYS A 39 1.83 6.33 2.51
CA CYS A 39 0.56 5.58 2.39
C CYS A 39 -0.38 5.91 3.55
N GLU A 40 0.11 5.91 4.79
CA GLU A 40 -0.68 6.32 5.96
C GLU A 40 -1.23 7.75 5.80
N GLN A 41 -0.40 8.69 5.36
CA GLN A 41 -0.83 10.06 5.11
C GLN A 41 -1.86 10.16 3.98
N PHE A 42 -1.71 9.36 2.92
CA PHE A 42 -2.66 9.34 1.81
C PHE A 42 -4.03 8.83 2.24
N LEU A 43 -4.10 7.81 3.08
CA LEU A 43 -5.37 7.33 3.63
C LEU A 43 -6.07 8.39 4.47
N GLU A 44 -5.32 9.10 5.31
CA GLU A 44 -5.86 10.19 6.13
C GLU A 44 -6.35 11.36 5.26
N ASP A 45 -5.56 11.77 4.27
CA ASP A 45 -5.92 12.83 3.34
C ASP A 45 -7.13 12.42 2.48
N LEU A 46 -7.18 11.17 2.02
CA LEU A 46 -8.29 10.61 1.26
C LEU A 46 -9.59 10.73 2.04
N SER A 47 -9.62 10.22 3.28
CA SER A 47 -10.80 10.33 4.16
C SER A 47 -11.22 11.78 4.31
N LYS A 48 -10.33 12.67 4.76
CA LYS A 48 -10.66 14.09 4.99
C LYS A 48 -11.18 14.80 3.75
N ILE A 49 -10.63 14.49 2.57
CA ILE A 49 -11.06 15.08 1.30
C ILE A 49 -12.44 14.56 0.93
N PHE A 50 -12.65 13.25 0.93
CA PHE A 50 -13.91 12.66 0.49
C PHE A 50 -15.03 12.84 1.51
N ASP A 51 -14.76 12.84 2.82
CA ASP A 51 -15.73 13.20 3.85
C ASP A 51 -16.27 14.62 3.61
N ASN A 52 -15.39 15.55 3.25
CA ASN A 52 -15.80 16.92 2.90
C ASN A 52 -16.61 16.97 1.60
N ILE A 53 -16.20 16.22 0.58
CA ILE A 53 -16.91 16.15 -0.70
C ILE A 53 -18.32 15.58 -0.49
N LEU A 54 -18.43 14.41 0.13
CA LEU A 54 -19.67 13.67 0.36
C LEU A 54 -20.63 14.44 1.28
N SER A 55 -20.11 15.18 2.26
CA SER A 55 -20.92 16.06 3.10
C SER A 55 -21.50 17.28 2.37
N ASN A 56 -21.01 17.59 1.15
CA ASN A 56 -21.36 18.80 0.40
C ASN A 56 -21.74 18.51 -1.07
N CYS A 57 -21.97 17.24 -1.45
CA CYS A 57 -22.41 16.87 -2.79
C CYS A 57 -23.91 16.57 -2.82
N GLU A 58 -24.48 16.61 -4.01
CA GLU A 58 -25.87 16.20 -4.26
C GLU A 58 -25.96 14.67 -4.31
N ASP A 59 -27.11 14.11 -3.96
CA ASP A 59 -27.31 12.67 -3.89
C ASP A 59 -27.04 11.97 -5.23
N GLU A 60 -27.35 12.60 -6.36
CA GLU A 60 -27.08 12.03 -7.70
C GLU A 60 -25.59 11.97 -8.07
N GLU A 61 -24.72 12.66 -7.32
CA GLU A 61 -23.26 12.64 -7.52
C GLU A 61 -22.52 11.80 -6.48
N THR A 62 -23.19 11.45 -5.37
CA THR A 62 -22.62 10.68 -4.25
C THR A 62 -21.97 9.38 -4.72
N ASP A 63 -22.69 8.57 -5.52
CA ASP A 63 -22.17 7.28 -6.03
C ASP A 63 -20.88 7.46 -6.83
N LYS A 64 -20.80 8.51 -7.66
CA LYS A 64 -19.59 8.80 -8.45
C LYS A 64 -18.39 9.13 -7.57
N PHE A 65 -18.61 9.87 -6.48
CA PHE A 65 -17.53 10.19 -5.55
C PHE A 65 -17.14 9.00 -4.68
N ILE A 66 -18.08 8.12 -4.32
CA ILE A 66 -17.78 6.87 -3.63
C ILE A 66 -16.93 5.97 -4.53
N GLU A 67 -17.32 5.77 -5.78
CA GLU A 67 -16.53 4.99 -6.75
C GLU A 67 -15.13 5.58 -6.94
N GLU A 68 -15.00 6.91 -7.03
CA GLU A 68 -13.71 7.57 -7.14
C GLU A 68 -12.86 7.40 -5.87
N GLN A 69 -13.46 7.47 -4.68
CA GLN A 69 -12.77 7.23 -3.42
C GLN A 69 -12.22 5.81 -3.35
N LEU A 70 -13.05 4.82 -3.68
CA LEU A 70 -12.67 3.40 -3.69
C LEU A 70 -11.53 3.14 -4.68
N SER A 71 -11.61 3.71 -5.90
CA SER A 71 -10.54 3.57 -6.89
C SER A 71 -9.20 4.13 -6.40
N ILE A 72 -9.20 5.28 -5.71
CA ILE A 72 -7.95 5.83 -5.15
C ILE A 72 -7.46 4.99 -3.96
N GLN A 73 -8.38 4.43 -3.17
CA GLN A 73 -8.03 3.55 -2.06
C GLN A 73 -7.37 2.25 -2.56
N GLU A 74 -7.92 1.64 -3.61
CA GLU A 74 -7.32 0.46 -4.27
C GLU A 74 -5.89 0.76 -4.75
N ASP A 75 -5.65 1.93 -5.36
CA ASP A 75 -4.31 2.35 -5.76
C ASP A 75 -3.35 2.45 -4.56
N ILE A 76 -3.82 2.96 -3.40
CA ILE A 76 -3.02 3.05 -2.18
C ILE A 76 -2.72 1.66 -1.61
N ASP A 77 -3.70 0.75 -1.62
CA ASP A 77 -3.54 -0.62 -1.17
C ASP A 77 -2.52 -1.39 -2.03
N GLU A 78 -2.57 -1.22 -3.35
CA GLU A 78 -1.57 -1.78 -4.27
C GLU A 78 -0.14 -1.28 -3.98
N ILE A 79 0.00 0.03 -3.68
CA ILE A 79 1.29 0.59 -3.27
C ILE A 79 1.77 -0.05 -1.97
N TRP A 80 0.90 -0.16 -0.97
CA TRP A 80 1.23 -0.73 0.32
C TRP A 80 1.65 -2.20 0.21
N LEU A 81 0.93 -3.00 -0.59
CA LEU A 81 1.28 -4.39 -0.87
C LEU A 81 2.62 -4.49 -1.60
N SER A 82 2.87 -3.63 -2.58
CA SER A 82 4.14 -3.58 -3.32
C SER A 82 5.31 -3.32 -2.39
N ILE A 83 5.19 -2.35 -1.48
CA ILE A 83 6.22 -2.05 -0.47
C ILE A 83 6.44 -3.24 0.47
N ASN A 84 5.35 -3.82 1.01
CA ASN A 84 5.44 -4.93 1.97
C ASN A 84 6.01 -6.21 1.36
N SER A 85 5.69 -6.51 0.10
CA SER A 85 6.26 -7.66 -0.60
C SER A 85 7.79 -7.59 -0.70
N GLN A 86 8.37 -6.37 -0.75
CA GLN A 86 9.81 -6.15 -0.78
C GLN A 86 10.46 -6.24 0.62
N LEU A 87 9.68 -6.04 1.69
CA LEU A 87 10.14 -6.23 3.08
C LEU A 87 10.26 -7.70 3.46
N ILE A 88 9.37 -8.55 2.92
CA ILE A 88 9.40 -9.99 3.13
C ILE A 88 10.53 -10.55 2.27
N LYS A 89 11.71 -10.78 2.87
CA LYS A 89 12.72 -11.64 2.23
C LYS A 89 12.04 -12.98 1.92
N PRO A 90 12.16 -13.54 0.70
CA PRO A 90 11.80 -14.94 0.51
C PRO A 90 12.67 -15.73 1.48
N ASN A 91 12.04 -16.38 2.46
CA ASN A 91 12.74 -17.24 3.40
C ASN A 91 13.46 -18.32 2.59
N SER A 92 14.78 -18.18 2.39
CA SER A 92 15.64 -19.25 1.87
C SER A 92 15.90 -20.34 2.92
N ASP A 93 15.33 -20.21 4.12
CA ASP A 93 15.82 -20.90 5.31
C ASP A 93 14.90 -22.05 5.77
N THR A 94 14.30 -22.79 4.83
CA THR A 94 13.72 -24.11 5.12
C THR A 94 14.11 -25.16 4.08
N MET A 95 15.42 -25.34 3.87
CA MET A 95 15.99 -26.61 3.42
C MET A 95 17.22 -26.89 4.28
N SER A 96 17.00 -27.13 5.58
CA SER A 96 18.01 -27.82 6.40
C SER A 96 17.99 -29.29 6.00
N GLN A 97 18.82 -29.65 5.01
CA GLN A 97 19.20 -31.04 4.79
C GLN A 97 20.05 -31.50 5.97
N HIS A 98 19.41 -31.98 7.05
CA HIS A 98 20.10 -32.82 8.01
C HIS A 98 20.27 -34.22 7.42
N SER A 99 21.33 -34.40 6.63
CA SER A 99 21.94 -35.70 6.43
C SER A 99 22.82 -36.03 7.64
N ASN A 100 22.23 -36.51 8.73
CA ASN A 100 22.96 -37.21 9.79
C ASN A 100 22.63 -38.68 9.72
N GLY A 101 23.51 -39.44 9.04
CA GLY A 101 23.57 -40.87 9.23
C GLY A 101 24.12 -41.17 10.61
N GLU A 102 23.26 -41.51 11.55
CA GLU A 102 23.67 -42.20 12.78
C GLU A 102 23.39 -43.69 12.65
N ASN A 103 24.49 -44.42 12.50
CA ASN A 103 24.57 -45.86 12.52
C ASN A 103 24.19 -46.36 13.93
N VAL A 104 22.95 -46.83 14.10
CA VAL A 104 22.51 -47.44 15.37
C VAL A 104 23.15 -48.82 15.49
N LYS A 105 24.20 -48.92 16.30
CA LYS A 105 24.80 -50.19 16.70
C LYS A 105 24.21 -50.61 18.05
N LEU A 106 23.31 -51.62 18.05
CA LEU A 106 22.79 -52.23 19.28
C LEU A 106 23.87 -53.09 19.97
N PRO A 107 24.00 -53.04 21.31
CA PRO A 107 24.76 -54.02 22.06
C PRO A 107 24.00 -55.35 22.20
N LYS A 108 24.76 -56.44 22.31
CA LYS A 108 24.29 -57.83 22.48
C LYS A 108 23.73 -58.10 23.87
#